data_AF-A0A101HXA3-F1
#
_entry.id   AF-A0A101HXA3-F1
#
_cell.length_a   1.000
_cell.length_b   1.000
_cell.length_c   1.000
_cell.angle_alpha   90.00
_cell.angle_beta   90.00
_cell.angle_gamma   90.00
#
_symmetry.space_group_name_H-M   'P 1'
#
loop_
_entity.id
_entity.type
_entity.pdbx_description
1 polymer ?
#
loop_
_entity_poly.entity_id
_entity_poly.type
_entity_poly.pdbx_seq_one_letter_code
_entity_poly.pdbx_strand_id
1 'polypeptide(L)'
;MRTLADRLRLYVIPDPAQGYGRPMAEQARLALEGGAGAIQLRHKEASSRDLYEEALEFRKLCRLHGALFIVNDRLDIALAAGADGVHLGAEDLSVAVVRRLAPKDFIIGATARTPEAAVEAEKTGADYLGVGAVFPTRSKK
;
A
#
# COMPACT_ATOMS: atom_id res chain seq x y z
N MET A 1 21.26 -4.55 4.91
CA MET A 1 20.00 -3.76 4.79
C MET A 1 18.89 -4.73 4.38
N ARG A 2 17.66 -4.64 4.91
CA ARG A 2 16.56 -5.56 4.53
C ARG A 2 16.13 -5.33 3.08
N THR A 3 15.93 -6.39 2.32
CA THR A 3 15.40 -6.32 0.95
C THR A 3 13.91 -5.94 0.93
N LEU A 4 13.36 -5.61 -0.24
CA LEU A 4 11.91 -5.42 -0.40
C LEU A 4 11.15 -6.69 -0.02
N ALA A 5 11.60 -7.86 -0.50
CA ALA A 5 11.00 -9.15 -0.17
C ALA A 5 10.98 -9.43 1.35
N ASP A 6 12.05 -9.10 2.08
CA ASP A 6 12.07 -9.25 3.54
C ASP A 6 11.05 -8.36 4.25
N ARG A 7 10.83 -7.15 3.73
CA ARG A 7 9.86 -6.19 4.28
C ARG A 7 8.42 -6.57 3.95
N LEU A 8 8.18 -7.24 2.82
CA LEU A 8 6.84 -7.65 2.39
C LEU A 8 6.37 -9.00 2.97
N ARG A 9 7.16 -9.67 3.80
CA ARG A 9 6.77 -10.95 4.44
C ARG A 9 5.48 -10.84 5.26
N LEU A 10 5.30 -9.71 5.96
CA LEU A 10 4.06 -9.36 6.63
C LEU A 10 3.67 -7.95 6.20
N TYR A 11 2.66 -7.90 5.32
CA TYR A 11 2.10 -6.70 4.74
C TYR A 11 0.65 -6.56 5.19
N VAL A 12 0.36 -5.55 6.00
CA VAL A 12 -0.96 -5.34 6.62
C VAL A 12 -1.67 -4.16 5.97
N ILE A 13 -2.97 -4.33 5.72
CA ILE A 13 -3.89 -3.30 5.24
C ILE A 13 -4.93 -3.09 6.35
N PRO A 14 -4.80 -2.06 7.20
CA PRO A 14 -5.83 -1.70 8.18
C PRO A 14 -7.17 -1.41 7.49
N ASP A 15 -8.26 -1.75 8.17
CA ASP A 15 -9.61 -1.59 7.63
C ASP A 15 -10.52 -1.01 8.73
N PRO A 16 -11.21 0.13 8.48
CA PRO A 16 -12.05 0.75 9.50
C PRO A 16 -13.23 -0.15 9.91
N ALA A 17 -13.74 -0.98 9.01
CA ALA A 17 -14.87 -1.88 9.26
C ALA A 17 -14.46 -3.17 9.98
N GLN A 18 -13.19 -3.58 9.89
CA GLN A 18 -12.67 -4.82 10.50
C GLN A 18 -11.78 -4.56 11.72
N GLY A 19 -11.72 -3.32 12.20
CA GLY A 19 -10.87 -2.91 13.33
C GLY A 19 -11.36 -3.30 14.73
N TYR A 20 -12.55 -3.91 14.85
CA TYR A 20 -13.23 -4.17 16.12
C TYR A 20 -13.30 -2.92 17.02
N GLY A 21 -13.66 -1.77 16.43
CA GLY A 21 -13.76 -0.47 17.12
C GLY A 21 -12.45 0.30 17.24
N ARG A 22 -11.31 -0.26 16.79
CA ARG A 22 -10.01 0.45 16.82
C ARG A 22 -9.83 1.36 15.61
N PRO A 23 -9.37 2.60 15.80
CA PRO A 23 -8.92 3.46 14.69
C PRO A 23 -7.86 2.77 13.83
N MET A 24 -7.83 3.07 12.53
CA MET A 24 -6.86 2.43 11.61
C MET A 24 -5.40 2.69 12.02
N ALA A 25 -5.10 3.87 12.56
CA ALA A 25 -3.76 4.18 13.08
C ALA A 25 -3.36 3.26 14.24
N GLU A 26 -4.31 2.91 15.12
CA GLU A 26 -4.06 1.94 16.20
C GLU A 26 -3.85 0.53 15.64
N GLN A 27 -4.65 0.12 14.66
CA GLN A 27 -4.46 -1.17 13.97
C GLN A 27 -3.07 -1.24 13.31
N ALA A 28 -2.64 -0.17 12.64
CA ALA A 28 -1.31 -0.06 12.04
C ALA A 28 -0.20 -0.16 13.10
N ARG A 29 -0.33 0.58 14.21
CA ARG A 29 0.63 0.51 15.32
C ARG A 29 0.76 -0.91 15.88
N LEU A 30 -0.35 -1.57 16.17
CA LEU A 30 -0.35 -2.95 16.68
C LEU A 30 0.28 -3.94 15.69
N ALA A 31 0.01 -3.77 14.39
CA ALA A 31 0.63 -4.58 13.35
C ALA A 31 2.15 -4.38 13.28
N LEU A 32 2.60 -3.13 13.38
CA LEU A 32 4.03 -2.77 13.40
C LEU A 32 4.74 -3.36 14.62
N GLU A 33 4.12 -3.29 15.81
CA GLU A 33 4.61 -3.93 17.03
C GLU A 33 4.66 -5.45 16.92
N GLY A 34 3.72 -6.04 16.17
CA GLY A 34 3.70 -7.45 15.80
C GLY A 34 4.73 -7.84 14.72
N GLY A 35 5.53 -6.90 14.21
CA GLY A 35 6.60 -7.16 13.26
C GLY A 35 6.23 -6.97 11.78
N ALA A 36 5.11 -6.30 11.47
CA ALA A 36 4.77 -5.96 10.09
C ALA A 36 5.90 -5.13 9.45
N GLY A 37 6.34 -5.55 8.27
CA GLY A 37 7.39 -4.86 7.52
C GLY A 37 6.85 -3.84 6.53
N ALA A 38 5.54 -3.86 6.26
CA ALA A 38 4.83 -2.90 5.42
C ALA A 38 3.39 -2.68 5.90
N ILE A 39 2.94 -1.43 5.82
CA ILE A 39 1.55 -1.02 6.05
C ILE A 39 1.03 -0.30 4.81
N GLN A 40 -0.20 -0.60 4.38
CA GLN A 40 -0.90 0.11 3.32
C GLN A 40 -2.09 0.87 3.88
N LEU A 41 -2.13 2.18 3.65
CA LEU A 41 -3.33 2.98 3.90
C LEU A 41 -4.31 2.82 2.74
N ARG A 42 -5.49 2.27 3.03
CA ARG A 42 -6.58 2.09 2.07
C ARG A 42 -7.90 2.57 2.67
N HIS A 43 -8.27 3.81 2.35
CA HIS A 43 -9.53 4.42 2.78
C HIS A 43 -10.20 5.08 1.57
N LYS A 44 -11.02 4.31 0.85
CA LYS A 44 -11.58 4.74 -0.46
C LYS A 44 -12.63 5.83 -0.33
N GLU A 45 -13.25 5.91 0.84
CA GLU A 45 -14.36 6.81 1.16
C GLU A 45 -13.88 8.15 1.73
N ALA A 46 -12.60 8.27 2.10
CA ALA A 46 -12.03 9.49 2.64
C ALA A 46 -11.92 10.60 1.59
N SER A 47 -12.11 11.85 2.01
CA SER A 47 -11.77 12.99 1.15
C SER A 47 -10.26 13.04 0.92
N SER A 48 -9.80 13.74 -0.13
CA SER A 48 -8.36 13.88 -0.39
C SER A 48 -7.62 14.56 0.77
N ARG A 49 -8.28 15.45 1.53
CA ARG A 49 -7.69 16.10 2.70
C ARG A 49 -7.53 15.10 3.84
N ASP A 50 -8.60 14.38 4.18
CA ASP A 50 -8.58 13.43 5.30
C ASP A 50 -7.59 12.30 5.01
N LEU A 51 -7.58 11.78 3.78
CA LEU A 51 -6.63 10.75 3.36
C LEU A 51 -5.18 11.23 3.46
N TYR A 52 -4.91 12.50 3.15
CA TYR A 52 -3.57 13.08 3.32
C TYR A 52 -3.16 13.18 4.79
N GLU A 53 -4.06 13.65 5.66
CA GLU A 53 -3.81 13.75 7.10
C GLU A 53 -3.55 12.37 7.72
N GLU A 54 -4.37 11.37 7.37
CA GLU A 54 -4.15 9.97 7.75
C GLU A 54 -2.80 9.44 7.22
N ALA A 55 -2.45 9.77 5.98
CA ALA A 55 -1.18 9.34 5.39
C ALA A 55 0.03 9.91 6.13
N LEU A 56 -0.03 11.16 6.61
CA LEU A 56 1.02 11.75 7.43
C LEU A 56 1.21 11.00 8.75
N GLU A 57 0.11 10.62 9.41
CA GLU A 57 0.15 9.84 10.64
C GLU A 57 0.77 8.45 10.40
N PHE A 58 0.30 7.74 9.38
CA PHE A 58 0.83 6.43 8.98
C PHE A 58 2.30 6.50 8.61
N ARG A 59 2.73 7.55 7.90
CA ARG A 59 4.12 7.74 7.53
C ARG A 59 5.00 7.84 8.76
N LYS A 60 4.58 8.63 9.76
CA LYS A 60 5.30 8.77 11.03
C LYS A 60 5.41 7.43 11.75
N LEU A 61 4.31 6.69 11.87
CA LEU A 61 4.28 5.37 12.52
C LEU A 61 5.24 4.37 11.85
N CYS A 62 5.17 4.25 10.52
CA CYS A 62 6.02 3.31 9.78
C CYS A 62 7.51 3.68 9.89
N ARG A 63 7.84 4.98 9.84
CA ARG A 63 9.22 5.46 10.00
C ARG A 63 9.80 5.10 11.36
N LEU A 64 9.02 5.24 12.44
CA LEU A 64 9.45 4.88 13.80
C LEU A 64 9.79 3.39 13.93
N HIS A 65 9.11 2.53 13.18
CA HIS A 65 9.30 1.08 13.21
C HIS A 65 10.21 0.56 12.09
N GLY A 66 10.74 1.45 11.25
CA GLY A 66 11.54 1.08 10.08
C GLY A 66 10.78 0.23 9.05
N ALA A 67 9.46 0.33 9.00
CA ALA A 67 8.59 -0.37 8.06
C ALA A 67 8.30 0.48 6.81
N LEU A 68 7.86 -0.17 5.73
CA LEU A 68 7.41 0.53 4.52
C LEU A 68 6.01 1.09 4.72
N PHE A 69 5.79 2.30 4.22
CA PHE A 69 4.48 2.91 4.11
C PHE A 69 4.06 3.02 2.64
N ILE A 70 2.92 2.40 2.32
CA ILE A 70 2.34 2.38 0.98
C ILE A 70 0.95 3.05 1.01
N VAL A 71 0.62 3.83 -0.01
CA VAL A 71 -0.73 4.39 -0.18
C VAL A 71 -1.45 3.63 -1.30
N ASN A 72 -2.72 3.31 -1.09
CA ASN A 72 -3.55 2.67 -2.11
C ASN A 72 -4.04 3.70 -3.15
N ASP A 73 -3.89 3.38 -4.44
CA ASP A 73 -4.38 4.06 -5.66
C ASP A 73 -3.86 5.49 -5.91
N ARG A 74 -3.80 6.32 -4.87
CA ARG A 74 -3.57 7.76 -4.91
C ARG A 74 -2.07 8.12 -4.90
N LEU A 75 -1.44 8.11 -6.08
CA LEU A 75 -0.04 8.52 -6.25
C LEU A 75 0.23 9.93 -5.73
N ASP A 76 -0.68 10.87 -6.00
CA ASP A 76 -0.58 12.26 -5.54
C ASP A 76 -0.48 12.36 -4.01
N ILE A 77 -1.33 11.64 -3.28
CA ILE A 77 -1.28 11.58 -1.82
C ILE A 77 -0.01 10.87 -1.34
N ALA A 78 0.38 9.78 -2.00
CA ALA A 78 1.59 9.04 -1.66
C ALA A 78 2.85 9.93 -1.73
N LEU A 79 2.97 10.70 -2.81
CA LEU A 79 4.08 11.64 -3.00
C LEU A 79 4.01 12.79 -2.00
N ALA A 80 2.84 13.41 -1.81
CA ALA A 80 2.66 14.51 -0.88
C ALA A 80 2.96 14.14 0.58
N ALA A 81 2.63 12.90 0.99
CA ALA A 81 2.87 12.40 2.34
C ALA A 81 4.28 11.80 2.53
N GLY A 82 5.09 11.73 1.47
CA GLY A 82 6.41 11.10 1.52
C GLY A 82 6.36 9.60 1.83
N ALA A 83 5.34 8.91 1.28
CA ALA A 83 5.23 7.46 1.34
C ALA A 83 6.40 6.79 0.60
N ASP A 84 6.69 5.54 0.95
CA ASP A 84 7.73 4.77 0.28
C ASP A 84 7.23 4.21 -1.07
N GLY A 85 5.91 4.17 -1.27
CA GLY A 85 5.32 3.69 -2.51
C GLY A 85 3.80 3.83 -2.62
N VAL A 86 3.28 3.34 -3.76
CA VAL A 86 1.84 3.22 -4.06
C VAL A 86 1.48 1.78 -4.41
N HIS A 87 0.26 1.36 -4.12
CA HIS A 87 -0.32 0.11 -4.64
C HIS A 87 -1.45 0.46 -5.62
N LEU A 88 -1.41 -0.10 -6.82
CA LEU A 88 -2.36 0.18 -7.89
C LEU A 88 -3.28 -1.03 -8.12
N GLY A 89 -4.57 -0.80 -8.09
CA GLY A 89 -5.59 -1.71 -8.57
C GLY A 89 -5.67 -1.78 -10.10
N ALA A 90 -6.62 -2.59 -10.60
CA ALA A 90 -6.78 -2.83 -12.03
C ALA A 90 -7.38 -1.63 -12.81
N GLU A 91 -8.14 -0.78 -12.10
CA GLU A 91 -8.85 0.37 -12.69
C GLU A 91 -8.13 1.70 -12.43
N ASP A 92 -6.96 1.66 -11.81
CA ASP A 92 -6.15 2.85 -11.50
C ASP A 92 -5.24 3.22 -12.67
N LEU A 93 -4.43 4.27 -12.49
CA LEU A 93 -3.37 4.57 -13.44
C LEU A 93 -2.46 3.36 -13.63
N SER A 94 -2.05 3.10 -14.88
CA SER A 94 -1.18 1.97 -15.16
C SER A 94 0.19 2.14 -14.52
N VAL A 95 0.82 1.01 -14.16
CA VAL A 95 2.19 0.95 -13.62
C VAL A 95 3.16 1.77 -14.48
N ALA A 96 3.09 1.62 -15.81
CA ALA A 96 3.95 2.36 -16.74
C ALA A 96 3.74 3.89 -16.67
N VAL A 97 2.51 4.35 -16.45
CA VAL A 97 2.23 5.79 -16.26
C VAL A 97 2.80 6.26 -14.93
N VAL A 98 2.52 5.55 -13.84
CA VAL A 98 2.98 5.91 -12.50
C VAL A 98 4.51 5.90 -12.42
N ARG A 99 5.19 4.91 -13.01
CA ARG A 99 6.65 4.83 -13.04
C ARG A 99 7.32 6.04 -13.71
N ARG A 100 6.66 6.67 -14.70
CA ARG A 100 7.18 7.90 -15.33
C ARG A 100 7.04 9.15 -14.46
N LEU A 101 6.05 9.16 -13.56
CA LEU A 101 5.76 10.30 -12.68
C LEU A 101 6.48 10.18 -11.34
N ALA A 102 6.71 8.96 -10.86
CA ALA A 102 7.26 8.69 -9.56
C ALA A 102 8.80 8.89 -9.52
N PRO A 103 9.37 9.25 -8.37
CA PRO A 103 10.81 9.25 -8.16
C PRO A 103 11.46 7.89 -8.45
N LYS A 104 12.75 7.89 -8.77
CA LYS A 104 13.51 6.70 -9.18
C LYS A 104 13.38 5.50 -8.22
N ASP A 105 13.38 5.75 -6.92
CA ASP A 105 13.36 4.70 -5.88
C ASP A 105 11.97 4.47 -5.26
N PHE A 106 10.92 5.01 -5.89
CA PHE A 106 9.56 4.89 -5.39
C PHE A 106 8.98 3.49 -5.69
N ILE A 107 8.41 2.84 -4.67
CA ILE A 107 7.90 1.48 -4.79
C ILE A 107 6.51 1.51 -5.45
N ILE A 108 6.29 0.67 -6.45
CA ILE A 108 5.01 0.52 -7.14
C ILE A 108 4.55 -0.94 -7.04
N GLY A 109 3.49 -1.16 -6.28
CA GLY A 109 2.77 -2.43 -6.26
C GLY A 109 1.64 -2.44 -7.28
N ALA A 110 1.32 -3.60 -7.83
CA ALA A 110 0.17 -3.76 -8.72
C ALA A 110 -0.69 -4.97 -8.29
N THR A 111 -2.01 -4.84 -8.40
CA THR A 111 -2.91 -5.99 -8.32
C THR A 111 -2.80 -6.82 -9.59
N ALA A 112 -2.59 -8.13 -9.46
CA ALA A 112 -2.64 -9.08 -10.55
C ALA A 112 -3.60 -10.23 -10.20
N ARG A 113 -4.56 -10.51 -11.07
CA ARG A 113 -5.57 -11.58 -10.87
C ARG A 113 -5.42 -12.75 -11.84
N THR A 114 -4.58 -12.59 -12.86
CA THR A 114 -4.23 -13.66 -13.81
C THR A 114 -2.72 -13.66 -14.05
N PRO A 115 -2.14 -14.78 -14.52
CA PRO A 115 -0.73 -14.84 -14.90
C PRO A 115 -0.33 -13.78 -15.93
N GLU A 116 -1.21 -13.49 -16.90
CA GLU A 116 -0.95 -12.51 -17.95
C GLU A 116 -0.86 -11.10 -17.36
N ALA A 117 -1.78 -10.74 -16.45
CA ALA A 117 -1.74 -9.46 -15.75
C ALA A 117 -0.48 -9.33 -14.85
N ALA A 118 -0.03 -10.44 -14.24
CA ALA A 118 1.19 -10.47 -13.44
C ALA A 118 2.44 -10.19 -14.30
N VAL A 119 2.56 -10.88 -15.43
CA VAL A 119 3.66 -10.69 -16.39
C VAL A 119 3.67 -9.28 -16.95
N GLU A 120 2.50 -8.72 -17.27
CA GLU A 120 2.41 -7.36 -17.78
C GLU A 120 2.80 -6.31 -16.73
N ALA A 121 2.34 -6.47 -15.49
CA ALA A 121 2.70 -5.58 -14.39
C ALA A 121 4.22 -5.61 -14.11
N GLU A 122 4.85 -6.79 -14.12
CA GLU A 122 6.30 -6.92 -13.99
C GLU A 122 7.04 -6.21 -15.14
N LYS A 123 6.66 -6.50 -16.38
CA LYS A 123 7.27 -5.87 -17.57
C LYS A 123 7.17 -4.35 -17.57
N THR A 124 6.08 -3.81 -17.05
CA THR A 124 5.84 -2.37 -16.97
C THR A 124 6.47 -1.69 -15.76
N GLY A 125 7.15 -2.45 -14.89
CA GLY A 125 8.01 -1.93 -13.83
C GLY A 125 7.38 -1.92 -12.44
N ALA A 126 6.45 -2.85 -12.15
CA ALA A 126 5.96 -3.08 -10.79
C ALA A 126 7.05 -3.77 -9.96
N ASP A 127 7.22 -3.31 -8.72
CA ASP A 127 8.21 -3.85 -7.78
C ASP A 127 7.67 -5.07 -7.01
N TYR A 128 6.34 -5.19 -6.89
CA TYR A 128 5.67 -6.35 -6.31
C TYR A 128 4.23 -6.49 -6.81
N LEU A 129 3.66 -7.68 -6.62
CA LEU A 129 2.29 -8.01 -7.04
C LEU A 129 1.40 -8.38 -5.85
N GLY A 130 0.19 -7.82 -5.81
CA GLY A 130 -0.91 -8.29 -4.99
C GLY A 130 -1.72 -9.34 -5.76
N VAL A 131 -1.55 -10.62 -5.42
CA VAL A 131 -2.15 -11.73 -6.17
C VAL A 131 -3.56 -12.04 -5.65
N GLY A 132 -4.54 -11.36 -6.24
CA GLY A 132 -5.96 -11.68 -6.07
C GLY A 132 -6.45 -11.84 -4.62
N ALA A 133 -7.49 -12.65 -4.44
CA ALA A 133 -7.87 -13.16 -3.13
C ALA A 133 -7.72 -14.67 -3.17
N VAL A 134 -6.88 -15.23 -2.31
CA VAL A 134 -6.70 -16.70 -2.22
C VAL A 134 -7.99 -17.36 -1.74
N PHE A 135 -8.74 -16.67 -0.88
CA PHE A 135 -10.05 -17.07 -0.39
C PHE A 135 -11.09 -15.99 -0.70
N PRO A 136 -12.38 -16.36 -0.86
CA PRO A 136 -13.45 -15.38 -0.99
C PRO A 136 -13.44 -14.40 0.18
N THR A 137 -13.52 -13.10 -0.11
CA THR A 137 -13.52 -12.04 0.90
C THR A 137 -14.61 -11.02 0.62
N ARG A 138 -15.14 -10.41 1.69
CA ARG A 138 -16.10 -9.31 1.64
C ARG A 138 -15.46 -7.93 1.90
N SER A 139 -14.15 -7.86 2.16
CA SER A 139 -13.44 -6.61 2.46
C SER A 139 -13.12 -5.76 1.22
N LYS A 140 -13.32 -6.31 0.02
CA LYS A 140 -13.09 -5.61 -1.25
C LYS A 140 -14.43 -5.10 -1.80
N LYS A 141 -14.66 -3.80 -1.63
CA LYS A 141 -15.63 -3.01 -2.40
C LYS A 141 -14.88 -2.13 -3.41
#